data_AF-A0A522BUV5-F1
#
_entry.id   AF-A0A522BUV5-F1
#
_cell.length_a   1.000
_cell.length_b   1.000
_cell.length_c   1.000
_cell.angle_alpha   90.00
_cell.angle_beta   90.00
_cell.angle_gamma   90.00
#
_symmetry.space_group_name_H-M   'P 1'
#
loop_
_entity.id
_entity.type
_entity.pdbx_description
1 polymer ?
#
loop_
_entity_poly.entity_id
_entity_poly.type
_entity_poly.pdbx_seq_one_letter_code
_entity_poly.pdbx_strand_id
1 'polypeptide(L)'
;MGKVGAAFTVLVMLMLSGALALSGVRLVTSGDLVLTGIGVGVLSLVVIGLLLVAGEVRLGSASARLARALEAEGGLPYDPPDVTRLPSGRLEKDDADRLFALRRAEVEAAPEDWRAWWRLAAAYGEARDARRGRRAMRKAVALERATRG
;
A
#
# COMPACT_ATOMS: atom_id res chain seq x y z
N MET A 1 16.12 4.80 12.26
CA MET A 1 15.68 3.58 12.97
C MET A 1 14.69 2.71 12.17
N GLY A 2 13.72 3.28 11.42
CA GLY A 2 12.69 2.48 10.72
C GLY A 2 13.16 1.51 9.63
N LYS A 3 14.16 1.86 8.80
CA LYS A 3 14.63 1.00 7.69
C LYS A 3 15.35 -0.27 8.18
N VAL A 4 16.16 -0.16 9.22
CA VAL A 4 16.90 -1.28 9.81
C VAL A 4 15.95 -2.23 10.54
N GLY A 5 15.00 -1.69 11.31
CA GLY A 5 13.95 -2.50 11.94
C GLY A 5 13.09 -3.25 10.93
N ALA A 6 12.64 -2.59 9.87
CA ALA A 6 11.88 -3.23 8.80
C ALA A 6 12.67 -4.33 8.08
N ALA A 7 13.95 -4.08 7.77
CA ALA A 7 14.83 -5.07 7.15
C ALA A 7 15.02 -6.31 8.05
N PHE A 8 15.19 -6.10 9.36
CA PHE A 8 15.30 -7.19 10.34
C PHE A 8 14.01 -8.01 10.42
N THR A 9 12.83 -7.36 10.51
CA THR A 9 11.54 -8.05 10.54
C THR A 9 11.32 -8.88 9.27
N VAL A 10 11.65 -8.33 8.09
CA VAL A 10 11.56 -9.05 6.82
C VAL A 10 12.50 -10.26 6.81
N LEU A 11 13.74 -10.11 7.29
CA LEU A 11 14.71 -11.20 7.37
C LEU A 11 14.19 -12.34 8.26
N VAL A 12 13.72 -12.02 9.47
CA VAL A 12 13.15 -13.01 10.40
C VAL A 12 11.94 -13.70 9.79
N MET A 13 11.05 -12.94 9.14
CA MET A 13 9.88 -13.49 8.46
C MET A 13 10.27 -14.47 7.34
N LEU A 14 11.28 -14.13 6.53
CA LEU A 14 11.79 -15.01 5.47
C LEU A 14 12.43 -16.27 6.04
N MET A 15 13.19 -16.15 7.12
CA MET A 15 13.82 -17.27 7.80
C MET A 15 12.78 -18.25 8.37
N LEU A 16 11.76 -17.74 9.07
CA LEU A 16 10.66 -18.56 9.61
C LEU A 16 9.85 -19.22 8.49
N SER A 17 9.54 -18.47 7.44
CA SER A 17 8.83 -18.98 6.26
C SER A 17 9.63 -20.09 5.57
N GLY A 18 10.96 -19.94 5.47
CA GLY A 18 11.86 -20.94 4.93
C GLY A 18 11.93 -22.20 5.80
N ALA A 19 11.99 -22.06 7.12
CA ALA A 19 11.97 -23.19 8.05
C ALA A 19 10.65 -23.97 7.98
N LEU A 20 9.52 -23.26 7.89
CA LEU A 20 8.19 -23.87 7.67
C LEU A 20 8.11 -24.56 6.32
N ALA A 21 8.62 -23.94 5.26
CA ALA A 21 8.63 -24.53 3.92
C ALA A 21 9.45 -25.82 3.89
N LEU A 22 10.66 -25.82 4.47
CA LEU A 22 11.49 -27.02 4.57
C LEU A 22 10.78 -28.14 5.35
N SER A 23 10.09 -27.78 6.43
CA SER A 23 9.30 -28.74 7.21
C SER A 23 8.14 -29.31 6.38
N GLY A 24 7.39 -28.46 5.67
CA GLY A 24 6.33 -28.88 4.76
C GLY A 24 6.83 -29.83 3.67
N VAL A 25 7.97 -29.53 3.05
CA VAL A 25 8.59 -30.44 2.06
C VAL A 25 8.91 -31.80 2.68
N ARG A 26 9.50 -31.83 3.88
CA ARG A 26 9.80 -33.11 4.57
C ARG A 26 8.54 -33.94 4.84
N LEU A 27 7.44 -33.29 5.23
CA LEU A 27 6.15 -33.95 5.41
C LEU A 27 5.61 -34.50 4.08
N VAL A 28 5.72 -33.76 2.98
CA VAL A 28 5.29 -34.21 1.64
C VAL A 28 6.13 -35.39 1.14
N THR A 29 7.44 -35.41 1.41
CA THR A 29 8.33 -36.50 0.99
C THR A 29 8.27 -37.74 1.89
N SER A 30 7.46 -37.73 2.95
CA SER A 30 7.40 -38.82 3.94
C SER A 30 6.72 -40.10 3.43
N GLY A 31 5.97 -40.02 2.33
CA GLY A 31 5.20 -41.14 1.77
C GLY A 31 3.85 -41.40 2.46
N ASP A 32 3.54 -40.68 3.54
CA ASP A 32 2.24 -40.73 4.21
C ASP A 32 1.29 -39.68 3.60
N LEU A 33 0.10 -40.13 3.19
CA LEU A 33 -0.91 -39.28 2.54
C LEU A 33 -1.44 -38.17 3.47
N VAL A 34 -1.57 -38.46 4.76
CA VAL A 34 -2.02 -37.50 5.79
C VAL A 34 -0.96 -36.43 6.01
N LEU A 35 0.30 -36.84 6.18
CA LEU A 35 1.43 -35.90 6.34
C LEU A 35 1.61 -35.02 5.09
N THR A 36 1.42 -35.60 3.90
CA THR A 36 1.46 -34.87 2.64
C THR A 36 0.39 -33.77 2.58
N GLY A 37 -0.85 -34.08 2.99
CA GLY A 37 -1.92 -33.09 3.05
C GLY A 37 -1.60 -31.91 3.98
N ILE A 38 -1.03 -32.20 5.16
CA ILE A 38 -0.60 -31.17 6.11
C ILE A 38 0.52 -30.31 5.51
N GLY A 39 1.52 -30.93 4.88
CA GLY A 39 2.63 -30.23 4.24
C GLY A 39 2.17 -29.27 3.13
N VAL A 40 1.23 -29.70 2.29
CA VAL A 40 0.62 -28.84 1.26
C VAL A 40 -0.14 -27.66 1.89
N GLY A 41 -0.87 -27.89 2.98
CA GLY A 41 -1.55 -26.83 3.72
C GLY A 41 -0.58 -25.77 4.27
N VAL A 42 0.51 -26.21 4.90
CA VAL A 42 1.55 -25.31 5.43
C VAL A 42 2.21 -24.51 4.33
N LEU A 43 2.59 -25.15 3.22
CA LEU A 43 3.19 -24.47 2.07
C LEU A 43 2.25 -23.43 1.47
N SER A 44 0.96 -23.76 1.36
CA SER A 44 -0.06 -22.83 0.86
C SER A 44 -0.16 -21.58 1.74
N LEU A 45 -0.15 -21.74 3.08
CA LEU A 45 -0.15 -20.61 4.02
C LEU A 45 1.07 -19.71 3.85
N VAL A 46 2.27 -20.30 3.70
CA VAL A 46 3.50 -19.55 3.46
C VAL A 46 3.42 -18.75 2.16
N VAL A 47 2.98 -19.39 1.08
CA VAL A 47 2.82 -18.73 -0.23
C VAL A 47 1.84 -17.58 -0.16
N ILE A 48 0.66 -17.77 0.45
CA ILE A 48 -0.35 -16.71 0.61
C ILE A 48 0.22 -15.56 1.43
N GLY A 49 0.91 -15.85 2.55
CA GLY A 49 1.56 -14.83 3.37
C GLY A 49 2.56 -13.99 2.59
N LEU A 50 3.43 -14.64 1.80
CA LEU A 50 4.39 -13.95 0.94
C LEU A 50 3.70 -13.07 -0.11
N LEU A 51 2.63 -13.56 -0.74
CA LEU A 51 1.89 -12.80 -1.76
C LEU A 51 1.22 -11.55 -1.17
N LEU A 52 0.63 -11.66 0.02
CA LEU A 52 0.02 -10.52 0.71
C LEU A 52 1.05 -9.43 1.02
N VAL A 53 2.19 -9.82 1.59
CA VAL A 53 3.27 -8.87 1.91
C VAL A 53 3.86 -8.26 0.64
N ALA A 54 4.11 -9.07 -0.38
CA ALA A 54 4.59 -8.57 -1.67
C ALA A 54 3.60 -7.56 -2.29
N GLY A 55 2.29 -7.79 -2.16
CA GLY A 55 1.26 -6.86 -2.59
C GLY A 55 1.34 -5.50 -1.87
N GLU A 56 1.52 -5.51 -0.56
CA GLU A 56 1.63 -4.28 0.25
C GLU A 56 2.92 -3.50 -0.06
N VAL A 57 4.05 -4.19 -0.17
CA VAL A 57 5.35 -3.58 -0.54
C VAL A 57 5.28 -2.96 -1.94
N ARG A 58 4.63 -3.64 -2.89
CA ARG A 58 4.43 -3.12 -4.25
C ARG A 58 3.54 -1.87 -4.26
N LEU A 59 2.48 -1.84 -3.46
CA LEU A 59 1.61 -0.66 -3.36
C LEU A 59 2.34 0.53 -2.71
N GLY A 60 3.07 0.29 -1.62
CA GLY A 60 3.85 1.33 -0.93
C GLY A 60 4.96 1.92 -1.81
N SER A 61 5.71 1.06 -2.51
CA SER A 61 6.75 1.51 -3.45
C SER A 61 6.18 2.27 -4.65
N ALA A 62 5.05 1.83 -5.19
CA ALA A 62 4.35 2.56 -6.25
C ALA A 62 3.83 3.93 -5.75
N SER A 63 3.24 3.99 -4.56
CA SER A 63 2.81 5.24 -3.93
C SER A 63 3.97 6.23 -3.76
N ALA A 64 5.12 5.76 -3.25
CA ALA A 64 6.31 6.58 -3.08
C ALA A 64 6.91 7.04 -4.43
N ARG A 65 6.82 6.21 -5.47
CA ARG A 65 7.21 6.61 -6.83
C ARG A 65 6.30 7.70 -7.37
N LEU A 66 4.98 7.55 -7.25
CA LEU A 66 4.00 8.55 -7.71
C LEU A 66 4.17 9.88 -6.96
N ALA A 67 4.43 9.82 -5.65
CA ALA A 67 4.73 11.02 -4.86
C ALA A 67 5.92 11.81 -5.42
N ARG A 68 7.03 11.12 -5.72
CA ARG A 68 8.22 11.73 -6.32
C ARG A 68 7.97 12.26 -7.73
N ALA A 69 7.15 11.57 -8.52
CA ALA A 69 6.79 12.04 -9.86
C ALA A 69 5.98 13.34 -9.77
N LEU A 70 5.01 13.41 -8.85
CA LEU A 70 4.21 14.61 -8.62
C LEU A 70 5.06 15.77 -8.08
N GLU A 71 6.05 15.47 -7.22
CA GLU A 71 7.02 16.45 -6.70
C GLU A 71 7.90 17.03 -7.81
N ALA A 72 8.39 16.19 -8.72
CA ALA A 72 9.19 16.61 -9.87
C ALA A 72 8.41 17.52 -10.83
N GLU A 73 7.08 17.39 -10.88
CA GLU A 73 6.20 18.21 -11.71
C GLU A 73 5.77 19.52 -11.02
N GLY A 74 6.25 19.79 -9.79
CA GLY A 74 5.86 20.96 -9.01
C GLY A 74 4.44 20.88 -8.46
N GLY A 75 3.83 19.69 -8.42
CA GLY A 75 2.46 19.47 -7.92
C GLY A 75 2.34 19.50 -6.39
N LEU A 76 3.35 20.01 -5.69
CA LEU A 76 3.49 20.08 -4.24
C LEU A 76 3.88 21.52 -3.81
N PRO A 77 3.29 22.08 -2.74
CA PRO A 77 2.37 21.46 -1.79
C PRO A 77 0.99 21.18 -2.40
N TYR A 78 0.40 20.02 -2.06
CA TYR A 78 -0.94 19.65 -2.53
C TYR A 78 -2.05 20.28 -1.69
N ASP A 79 -1.75 20.90 -0.56
CA ASP A 79 -2.74 21.61 0.24
C ASP A 79 -3.00 22.99 -0.36
N PRO A 80 -4.26 23.43 -0.49
CA PRO A 80 -4.55 24.82 -0.77
C PRO A 80 -4.01 25.73 0.36
N PRO A 81 -3.63 26.98 0.05
CA PRO A 81 -2.95 27.88 0.99
C PRO A 81 -3.75 28.23 2.25
N ASP A 82 -5.08 28.05 2.25
CA ASP A 82 -5.99 28.41 3.36
C ASP A 82 -6.33 27.24 4.31
N VAL A 83 -5.43 26.27 4.47
CA VAL A 83 -5.65 25.11 5.35
C VAL A 83 -4.97 25.32 6.70
N THR A 84 -5.76 25.28 7.79
CA THR A 84 -5.24 25.32 9.15
C THR A 84 -4.91 23.92 9.63
N ARG A 85 -3.65 23.72 10.05
CA ARG A 85 -3.22 22.49 10.72
C ARG A 85 -3.21 22.69 12.23
N LEU A 86 -3.76 21.73 12.98
CA LEU A 86 -3.64 21.64 14.43
C LEU A 86 -2.17 21.50 14.84
N PRO A 87 -1.81 21.80 16.11
CA PRO A 87 -0.47 21.52 16.67
C PRO A 87 -0.05 20.05 16.57
N SER A 88 -1.02 19.14 16.39
CA SER A 88 -0.79 17.72 16.12
C SER A 88 -0.37 17.39 14.68
N GLY A 89 -0.34 18.39 13.78
CA GLY A 89 -0.11 18.24 12.33
C GLY A 89 -1.34 17.85 11.51
N ARG A 90 -2.45 17.50 12.18
CA ARG A 90 -3.74 17.17 11.53
C ARG A 90 -4.41 18.42 10.98
N LEU A 91 -5.18 18.30 9.90
CA LEU A 91 -6.08 19.38 9.50
C LEU A 91 -7.17 19.61 10.56
N GLU A 92 -7.60 20.86 10.69
CA GLU A 92 -8.87 21.21 11.32
C GLU A 92 -10.01 20.46 10.62
N LYS A 93 -11.04 20.06 11.36
CA LYS A 93 -12.04 19.12 10.83
C LYS A 93 -12.80 19.71 9.64
N ASP A 94 -13.17 20.99 9.71
CA ASP A 94 -13.91 21.66 8.65
C ASP A 94 -12.99 21.91 7.43
N ASP A 95 -11.71 22.18 7.65
CA ASP A 95 -10.70 22.24 6.58
C ASP A 95 -10.47 20.86 5.92
N ALA A 96 -10.47 19.78 6.71
CA ALA A 96 -10.31 18.41 6.20
C ALA A 96 -11.49 17.99 5.33
N ASP A 97 -12.72 18.28 5.76
CA ASP A 97 -13.93 17.97 4.99
C ASP A 97 -14.00 18.80 3.70
N ARG A 98 -13.60 20.08 3.75
CA ARG A 98 -13.50 20.95 2.57
C ARG A 98 -12.47 20.45 1.57
N LEU A 99 -11.27 20.11 2.05
CA LEU A 99 -10.20 19.55 1.21
C LEU A 99 -10.64 18.22 0.59
N PHE A 100 -11.32 17.38 1.36
CA PHE A 100 -11.84 16.12 0.85
C PHE A 100 -12.88 16.32 -0.26
N ALA A 101 -13.82 17.25 -0.07
CA ALA A 101 -14.82 17.59 -1.08
C ALA A 101 -14.16 18.13 -2.37
N LEU A 102 -13.17 19.01 -2.25
CA LEU A 102 -12.39 19.53 -3.37
C LEU A 102 -11.70 18.40 -4.13
N ARG A 103 -10.99 17.50 -3.42
CA ARG A 103 -10.25 16.38 -4.02
C ARG A 103 -11.16 15.38 -4.71
N ARG A 104 -12.34 15.18 -4.16
CA ARG A 104 -13.38 14.37 -4.79
C ARG A 104 -13.86 15.01 -6.10
N ALA A 105 -14.14 16.32 -6.09
CA ALA A 105 -14.52 17.05 -7.29
C ALA A 105 -13.42 17.03 -8.37
N GLU A 106 -12.14 17.15 -7.99
CA GLU A 106 -11.01 17.01 -8.92
C GLU A 106 -11.00 15.64 -9.62
N VAL A 107 -11.24 14.55 -8.87
CA VAL A 107 -11.32 13.20 -9.42
C VAL A 107 -12.56 12.99 -10.28
N GLU A 108 -13.69 13.60 -9.92
CA GLU A 108 -14.92 13.55 -10.71
C GLU A 108 -14.79 14.34 -12.03
N ALA A 109 -14.05 15.46 -12.02
CA ALA A 109 -13.76 16.27 -13.20
C ALA A 109 -12.71 15.63 -14.13
N ALA A 110 -11.71 14.95 -13.57
CA ALA A 110 -10.63 14.30 -14.31
C ALA A 110 -10.44 12.83 -13.87
N PRO A 111 -11.37 11.93 -14.22
CA PRO A 111 -11.36 10.54 -13.74
C PRO A 111 -10.19 9.71 -14.26
N GLU A 112 -9.53 10.16 -15.32
CA GLU A 112 -8.37 9.50 -15.94
C GLU A 112 -7.02 10.10 -15.49
N ASP A 113 -7.02 11.19 -14.71
CA ASP A 113 -5.78 11.77 -14.18
C ASP A 113 -5.32 11.06 -12.90
N TRP A 114 -4.20 10.36 -12.99
CA TRP A 114 -3.62 9.64 -11.86
C TRP A 114 -3.26 10.57 -10.68
N ARG A 115 -2.98 11.86 -10.93
CA ARG A 115 -2.60 12.84 -9.91
C ARG A 115 -3.76 13.14 -8.98
N ALA A 116 -4.95 13.37 -9.54
CA ALA A 116 -6.18 13.60 -8.78
C ALA A 116 -6.48 12.41 -7.86
N TRP A 117 -6.36 11.18 -8.38
CA TRP A 117 -6.54 9.97 -7.58
C TRP A 117 -5.49 9.80 -6.47
N TRP A 118 -4.24 10.19 -6.71
CA TRP A 118 -3.19 10.16 -5.70
C TRP A 118 -3.48 11.15 -4.58
N ARG A 119 -3.87 12.39 -4.90
CA ARG A 119 -4.21 13.41 -3.88
C ARG A 119 -5.44 13.03 -3.07
N LEU A 120 -6.45 12.41 -3.69
CA LEU A 120 -7.61 11.84 -2.97
C LEU A 120 -7.19 10.70 -2.03
N ALA A 121 -6.26 9.84 -2.45
CA ALA A 121 -5.72 8.79 -1.60
C ALA A 121 -4.95 9.34 -0.39
N ALA A 122 -4.20 10.43 -0.57
CA ALA A 122 -3.52 11.13 0.52
C ALA A 122 -4.51 11.70 1.54
N ALA A 123 -5.59 12.35 1.07
CA ALA A 123 -6.65 12.86 1.95
C ALA A 123 -7.31 11.75 2.79
N TYR A 124 -7.57 10.57 2.18
CA TYR A 124 -8.06 9.41 2.94
C TYR A 124 -7.04 8.90 3.98
N GLY A 125 -5.74 9.02 3.69
CA GLY A 125 -4.67 8.70 4.62
C GLY A 125 -4.68 9.61 5.86
N GLU A 126 -4.85 10.91 5.65
CA GLU A 126 -4.99 11.89 6.75
C GLU A 126 -6.24 11.64 7.60
N ALA A 127 -7.34 11.20 6.97
CA ALA A 127 -8.57 10.81 7.63
C ALA A 127 -8.52 9.42 8.31
N ARG A 128 -7.40 8.69 8.21
CA ARG A 128 -7.23 7.29 8.68
C ARG A 128 -8.20 6.28 8.05
N ASP A 129 -8.80 6.60 6.89
CA ASP A 129 -9.60 5.65 6.11
C ASP A 129 -8.70 4.85 5.16
N ALA A 130 -8.02 3.85 5.72
CA ALA A 130 -7.08 3.03 4.97
C ALA A 130 -7.74 2.22 3.85
N ARG A 131 -9.03 1.86 3.99
CA ARG A 131 -9.73 1.01 3.02
C ARG A 131 -10.03 1.80 1.74
N ARG A 132 -10.57 3.01 1.88
CA ARG A 132 -10.84 3.89 0.73
C ARG A 132 -9.56 4.49 0.16
N GLY A 133 -8.59 4.85 1.01
CA GLY A 133 -7.28 5.34 0.59
C GLY A 133 -6.53 4.34 -0.30
N ARG A 134 -6.49 3.05 0.08
CA ARG A 134 -5.89 2.00 -0.77
C ARG A 134 -6.62 1.81 -2.10
N ARG A 135 -7.95 1.97 -2.13
CA ARG A 135 -8.72 1.88 -3.39
C ARG A 135 -8.37 3.02 -4.34
N ALA A 136 -8.33 4.26 -3.84
CA ALA A 136 -7.92 5.43 -4.61
C ALA A 136 -6.47 5.30 -5.11
N MET A 137 -5.54 4.88 -4.23
CA MET A 137 -4.13 4.67 -4.60
C MET A 137 -3.96 3.61 -5.69
N ARG A 138 -4.69 2.48 -5.61
CA ARG A 138 -4.65 1.45 -6.66
C ARG A 138 -5.13 1.98 -8.02
N LYS A 139 -6.15 2.83 -8.03
CA LYS A 139 -6.62 3.48 -9.27
C LYS A 139 -5.58 4.46 -9.82
N ALA A 140 -4.94 5.27 -8.96
CA ALA A 140 -3.82 6.13 -9.36
C ALA A 140 -2.68 5.33 -10.01
N VAL A 141 -2.25 4.22 -9.39
CA VAL A 141 -1.21 3.35 -9.92
C VAL A 141 -1.62 2.69 -11.24
N ALA A 142 -2.89 2.30 -11.39
CA ALA A 142 -3.38 1.72 -12.63
C ALA A 142 -3.38 2.75 -13.78
N LEU A 143 -3.82 3.98 -13.51
CA LEU A 143 -3.84 5.06 -14.49
C LEU A 143 -2.42 5.50 -14.90
N GLU A 144 -1.48 5.66 -13.95
CA GLU A 144 -0.10 6.02 -14.31
C GLU A 144 0.54 4.96 -15.21
N ARG A 145 0.29 3.67 -14.94
CA ARG A 145 0.75 2.59 -15.82
C ARG A 145 0.12 2.66 -17.21
N ALA A 146 -1.16 3.00 -17.31
CA ALA A 146 -1.85 3.16 -18.59
C ALA A 146 -1.36 4.38 -19.37
N THR A 147 -0.99 5.48 -18.69
CA THR A 147 -0.45 6.68 -19.35
C THR A 147 1.00 6.54 -19.80
N ARG A 148 1.73 5.56 -19.26
CA ARG A 148 3.16 5.33 -19.55
C ARG A 148 3.39 4.27 -20.63
N GLY A 149 2.40 3.40 -20.88
CA GLY A 149 2.43 2.37 -21.93
C GLY A 149 1.82 2.88 -23.22
#